data_AF-A0A4Q7N9Z4-F1
#
_entry.id   AF-A0A4Q7N9Z4-F1
#
_cell.length_a   1.000
_cell.length_b   1.000
_cell.length_c   1.000
_cell.angle_alpha   90.00
_cell.angle_beta   90.00
_cell.angle_gamma   90.00
#
_symmetry.space_group_name_H-M   'P 1'
#
loop_
_entity.id
_entity.type
_entity.pdbx_description
1 polymer ?
#
loop_
_entity_poly.entity_id
_entity_poly.type
_entity_poly.pdbx_seq_one_letter_code
_entity_poly.pdbx_strand_id
1 'polypeptide(L)'
;MVLFHHAQGLTRGVHALADALRAGGAQVTTPDLYAGRTFATLEDGVAHAEELGSEEVLARGTAAAPERPAVYVGVSLGALPAQALAQTRPDALGAVLVSYPCDGHLFVDSGLAAFVPGQHRPAAAARTRLPRPAVTSPQSVRARRMRSGRPSGS
;
A
#
# COMPACT_ATOMS: atom_id res chain seq x y z
N MET A 1 7.34 4.80 14.57
CA MET A 1 6.45 4.22 13.54
C MET A 1 7.27 3.28 12.69
N VAL A 2 6.69 2.16 12.28
CA VAL A 2 7.30 1.21 11.33
C VAL A 2 6.44 1.19 10.08
N LEU A 3 7.01 1.53 8.93
CA LEU A 3 6.32 1.58 7.64
C LEU A 3 6.77 0.41 6.76
N PHE A 4 5.85 -0.51 6.49
CA PHE A 4 6.07 -1.66 5.61
C PHE A 4 5.61 -1.35 4.18
N HIS A 5 6.46 -1.70 3.22
CA HIS A 5 6.26 -1.41 1.81
C HIS A 5 5.22 -2.32 1.15
N HIS A 6 4.77 -1.93 -0.04
CA HIS A 6 3.89 -2.72 -0.91
C HIS A 6 4.66 -3.79 -1.70
N ALA A 7 3.95 -4.56 -2.52
CA ALA A 7 4.49 -5.71 -3.25
C ALA A 7 5.65 -5.39 -4.21
N GLN A 8 5.95 -4.13 -4.56
CA GLN A 8 7.10 -3.80 -5.43
C GLN A 8 8.41 -3.59 -4.65
N GLY A 9 8.45 -3.88 -3.36
CA GLY A 9 9.62 -3.66 -2.51
C GLY A 9 9.68 -2.26 -1.90
N LEU A 10 10.81 -1.96 -1.23
CA LEU A 10 11.07 -0.66 -0.63
C LEU A 10 11.44 0.39 -1.69
N THR A 11 10.43 0.86 -2.43
CA THR A 11 10.62 1.79 -3.56
C THR A 11 10.91 3.22 -3.12
N ARG A 12 11.35 4.07 -4.06
CA ARG A 12 11.46 5.53 -3.86
C ARG A 12 10.15 6.17 -3.38
N GLY A 13 9.00 5.66 -3.83
CA GLY A 13 7.70 6.14 -3.39
C GLY A 13 7.44 5.86 -1.90
N VAL A 14 7.86 4.70 -1.41
CA VAL A 14 7.76 4.35 0.02
C VAL A 14 8.71 5.22 0.85
N HIS A 15 9.93 5.46 0.37
CA HIS A 15 10.85 6.40 1.03
C HIS A 15 10.27 7.81 1.09
N ALA A 16 9.69 8.33 0.00
CA ALA A 16 9.05 9.64 -0.03
C ALA A 16 7.88 9.73 0.96
N LEU A 17 7.07 8.67 1.09
CA LEU A 17 6.02 8.59 2.12
C LEU A 17 6.61 8.63 3.53
N ALA A 18 7.67 7.87 3.79
CA ALA A 18 8.36 7.90 5.07
C ALA A 18 8.91 9.29 5.39
N ASP A 19 9.48 9.98 4.41
CA ASP A 19 10.03 11.33 4.57
C ASP A 19 8.94 12.37 4.84
N ALA A 20 7.78 12.27 4.19
CA ALA A 20 6.63 13.12 4.50
C ALA A 20 6.15 12.95 5.95
N LEU A 21 6.08 11.71 6.44
CA LEU A 21 5.75 11.41 7.83
C LEU A 21 6.82 11.96 8.80
N ARG A 22 8.10 11.83 8.44
CA ARG A 22 9.22 12.41 9.22
C ARG A 22 9.18 13.93 9.27
N ALA A 23 8.85 14.59 8.17
CA ALA A 23 8.66 16.04 8.12
C ALA A 23 7.52 16.51 9.04
N GLY A 24 6.51 15.66 9.26
CA GLY A 24 5.46 15.87 10.27
C GLY A 24 5.89 15.60 11.72
N GLY A 25 7.16 15.29 11.98
CA GLY A 25 7.71 15.04 13.31
C GLY A 25 7.71 13.58 13.76
N ALA A 26 7.27 12.64 12.91
CA ALA A 26 7.26 11.22 13.27
C ALA A 26 8.66 10.57 13.11
N GLN A 27 9.06 9.75 14.07
CA GLN A 27 10.21 8.86 13.88
C GLN A 27 9.77 7.60 13.11
N VAL A 28 10.23 7.46 11.86
CA VAL A 28 9.82 6.37 10.95
C VAL A 28 11.00 5.47 10.59
N THR A 29 10.84 4.17 10.77
CA THR A 29 11.71 3.13 10.18
C THR A 29 11.00 2.46 9.01
N THR A 30 11.76 2.02 8.01
CA THR A 30 11.25 1.37 6.80
C THR A 30 11.99 0.05 6.57
N PRO A 31 11.56 -1.05 7.23
CA PRO A 31 12.15 -2.37 7.02
C PRO A 31 11.97 -2.81 5.57
N ASP A 32 13.02 -3.39 5.00
CA ASP A 32 12.98 -3.97 3.67
C ASP A 32 12.69 -5.47 3.77
N LEU A 33 11.47 -5.87 3.43
CA LEU A 33 11.03 -7.26 3.48
C LEU A 33 11.62 -8.08 2.32
N TYR A 34 12.15 -7.42 1.29
CA TYR A 34 12.64 -8.02 0.04
C TYR A 34 14.16 -7.97 -0.08
N ALA A 35 14.87 -7.58 0.99
CA ALA A 35 16.34 -7.57 1.05
C ALA A 35 16.99 -6.82 -0.13
N GLY A 36 16.49 -5.61 -0.42
CA GLY A 36 17.00 -4.72 -1.46
C GLY A 36 16.33 -4.88 -2.82
N ARG A 37 15.52 -5.92 -3.03
CA ARG A 37 14.84 -6.14 -4.31
C ARG A 37 13.65 -5.20 -4.45
N THR A 38 13.59 -4.54 -5.60
CA THR A 38 12.44 -3.74 -6.03
C THR A 38 12.02 -4.16 -7.43
N PHE A 39 10.74 -3.94 -7.75
CA PHE A 39 10.14 -4.41 -9.01
C PHE A 39 9.51 -3.25 -9.77
N ALA A 40 9.68 -3.25 -11.10
CA ALA A 40 9.15 -2.20 -11.96
C ALA A 40 7.65 -2.31 -12.17
N THR A 41 7.12 -3.54 -12.19
CA THR A 41 5.69 -3.85 -12.36
C THR A 41 5.10 -4.36 -11.06
N LEU A 42 3.77 -4.29 -10.94
CA LEU A 42 3.09 -4.83 -9.76
C LEU A 42 3.10 -6.35 -9.81
N GLU A 43 2.91 -6.90 -11.01
CA GLU A 43 2.86 -8.31 -11.32
C GLU A 43 4.14 -9.03 -10.88
N ASP A 44 5.32 -8.51 -11.25
CA ASP A 44 6.60 -9.12 -10.84
C ASP A 44 6.78 -9.07 -9.32
N GLY A 45 6.32 -7.99 -8.69
CA GLY A 45 6.41 -7.81 -7.24
C GLY A 45 5.48 -8.76 -6.46
N VAL A 46 4.27 -9.00 -6.99
CA VAL A 46 3.32 -9.97 -6.43
C VAL A 46 3.84 -11.39 -6.63
N ALA A 47 4.33 -11.73 -7.83
CA ALA A 47 4.94 -13.03 -8.09
C ALA A 47 6.09 -13.31 -7.12
N HIS A 48 6.94 -12.31 -6.86
CA HIS A 48 7.98 -12.46 -5.85
C HIS A 48 7.44 -12.64 -4.43
N ALA A 49 6.35 -11.94 -4.06
CA ALA A 49 5.69 -12.11 -2.76
C ALA A 49 5.17 -13.55 -2.59
N GLU A 50 4.60 -14.11 -3.65
CA GLU A 50 4.06 -15.47 -3.69
C GLU A 50 5.19 -16.51 -3.58
N GLU A 51 6.31 -16.31 -4.29
CA GLU A 51 7.51 -17.13 -4.17
C GLU A 51 8.12 -17.07 -2.76
N LEU A 52 8.17 -15.89 -2.17
CA LEU A 52 8.71 -15.66 -0.84
C LEU A 52 7.82 -16.28 0.25
N GLY A 53 6.50 -16.22 0.05
CA GLY A 53 5.49 -16.75 0.95
C GLY A 53 5.11 -15.78 2.07
N SER A 54 3.82 -15.80 2.43
CA SER A 54 3.24 -14.93 3.46
C SER A 54 3.86 -15.13 4.85
N GLU A 55 4.29 -16.36 5.18
CA GLU A 55 4.94 -16.66 6.47
C GLU A 55 6.29 -15.95 6.59
N GLU A 56 7.10 -15.97 5.55
CA GLU A 56 8.40 -15.31 5.53
C GLU A 56 8.26 -13.78 5.53
N VAL A 57 7.30 -13.23 4.77
CA VAL A 57 6.96 -11.80 4.81
C VAL A 57 6.56 -11.38 6.23
N LEU A 58 5.74 -12.19 6.89
CA LEU A 58 5.31 -11.95 8.27
C LEU A 58 6.49 -12.04 9.24
N ALA A 59 7.33 -13.07 9.14
CA ALA A 59 8.50 -13.28 10.00
C ALA A 59 9.51 -12.12 9.88
N ARG A 60 9.83 -11.69 8.65
CA ARG A 60 10.69 -10.52 8.42
C ARG A 60 10.10 -9.25 9.00
N GLY A 61 8.81 -9.04 8.80
CA GLY A 61 8.14 -7.84 9.28
C GLY A 61 8.05 -7.79 10.80
N THR A 62 7.75 -8.89 11.46
CA THR A 62 7.68 -8.96 12.93
C THR A 62 9.06 -8.83 13.58
N ALA A 63 10.10 -9.42 12.98
CA ALA A 63 11.47 -9.29 13.44
C ALA A 63 11.99 -7.84 13.36
N ALA A 64 11.43 -7.01 12.47
CA ALA A 64 11.81 -5.62 12.32
C ALA A 64 11.11 -4.66 13.32
N ALA A 65 10.24 -5.18 14.19
CA ALA A 65 9.55 -4.37 15.18
C ALA A 65 10.53 -3.89 16.28
N PRO A 66 10.55 -2.59 16.61
CA PRO A 66 11.44 -2.08 17.63
C PRO A 66 10.97 -2.48 19.04
N GLU A 67 11.89 -2.52 20.00
CA GLU A 67 11.60 -2.71 21.43
C GLU A 67 11.12 -1.41 22.10
N ARG A 68 10.09 -0.78 21.51
CA ARG A 68 9.45 0.44 22.03
C ARG A 68 8.04 0.58 21.48
N PRO A 69 7.17 1.37 22.13
CA PRO A 69 5.84 1.65 21.60
C PRO A 69 5.88 2.22 20.19
N ALA A 70 5.07 1.66 19.30
CA ALA A 70 5.07 2.03 17.89
C ALA A 70 3.69 1.92 17.25
N VAL A 71 3.43 2.81 16.28
CA VAL A 71 2.36 2.64 15.29
C VAL A 71 2.93 1.88 14.09
N TYR A 72 2.20 0.87 13.62
CA TYR A 72 2.57 0.05 12.47
C TYR A 72 1.77 0.48 11.24
N VAL A 73 2.45 0.84 10.16
CA VAL A 73 1.83 1.29 8.92
C VAL A 73 2.15 0.27 7.83
N GLY A 74 1.13 -0.26 7.16
CA GLY A 74 1.30 -1.26 6.11
C GLY A 74 0.62 -0.84 4.83
N VAL A 75 1.36 -0.85 3.71
CA VAL A 75 0.79 -0.60 2.38
C VAL A 75 0.63 -1.92 1.64
N SER A 76 -0.59 -2.26 1.22
CA SER A 76 -0.88 -3.50 0.48
C SER A 76 -0.29 -4.73 1.20
N LEU A 77 0.69 -5.43 0.60
CA LEU A 77 1.42 -6.55 1.21
C LEU A 77 1.92 -6.24 2.64
N GLY A 78 2.42 -5.02 2.87
CA GLY A 78 2.91 -4.57 4.18
C GLY A 78 1.85 -4.52 5.28
N ALA A 79 0.56 -4.64 4.93
CA ALA A 79 -0.52 -4.75 5.91
C ALA A 79 -0.42 -6.04 6.74
N LEU A 80 0.13 -7.13 6.19
CA LEU A 80 0.29 -8.41 6.90
C LEU A 80 1.09 -8.26 8.20
N PRO A 81 2.37 -7.82 8.19
CA PRO A 81 3.11 -7.63 9.42
C PRO A 81 2.58 -6.46 10.26
N ALA A 82 2.07 -5.39 9.64
CA ALA A 82 1.53 -4.25 10.39
C ALA A 82 0.34 -4.65 11.27
N GLN A 83 -0.60 -5.42 10.71
CA GLN A 83 -1.77 -5.91 11.42
C GLN A 83 -1.37 -6.92 12.50
N ALA A 84 -0.49 -7.88 12.17
CA ALA A 84 -0.04 -8.88 13.13
C ALA A 84 0.63 -8.24 14.36
N LEU A 85 1.55 -7.30 14.14
CA LEU A 85 2.24 -6.60 15.22
C LEU A 85 1.27 -5.79 16.07
N ALA A 86 0.33 -5.08 15.45
CA ALA A 86 -0.61 -4.24 16.17
C ALA A 86 -1.58 -5.03 17.06
N GLN A 87 -1.81 -6.31 16.76
CA GLN A 87 -2.72 -7.17 17.53
C GLN A 87 -2.02 -8.03 18.57
N THR A 88 -0.75 -8.38 18.35
CA THR A 88 -0.02 -9.30 19.21
C THR A 88 0.88 -8.60 20.21
N ARG A 89 1.27 -7.35 19.93
CA ARG A 89 2.18 -6.62 20.81
C ARG A 89 1.45 -5.73 21.80
N PRO A 90 1.76 -5.84 23.10
CA PRO A 90 1.15 -4.99 24.13
C PRO A 90 1.59 -3.52 24.04
N ASP A 91 2.72 -3.23 23.38
CA ASP A 91 3.23 -1.88 23.17
C ASP A 91 2.81 -1.29 21.80
N ALA A 92 1.94 -1.97 21.06
CA ALA A 92 1.36 -1.40 19.84
C ALA A 92 0.47 -0.19 20.16
N LEU A 93 0.82 0.96 19.59
CA LEU A 93 0.02 2.19 19.71
C LEU A 93 -1.13 2.25 18.70
N GLY A 94 -1.12 1.37 17.70
CA GLY A 94 -2.15 1.25 16.67
C GLY A 94 -1.60 0.80 15.32
N ALA A 95 -2.49 0.67 14.34
CA ALA A 95 -2.14 0.38 12.95
C ALA A 95 -2.81 1.35 11.97
N VAL A 96 -2.12 1.59 10.85
CA VAL A 96 -2.70 2.22 9.66
C VAL A 96 -2.51 1.25 8.50
N LEU A 97 -3.61 0.70 8.00
CA LEU A 97 -3.59 -0.26 6.90
C LEU A 97 -4.07 0.44 5.63
N VAL A 98 -3.19 0.57 4.64
CA VAL A 98 -3.49 1.16 3.34
C VAL A 98 -3.67 0.03 2.34
N SER A 99 -4.92 -0.38 2.13
CA SER A 99 -5.23 -1.50 1.25
C SER A 99 -5.54 -1.03 -0.17
N TYR A 100 -4.84 -1.59 -1.15
CA TYR A 100 -5.29 -1.59 -2.55
C TYR A 100 -5.81 -3.00 -2.85
N PRO A 101 -7.10 -3.27 -2.66
CA PRO A 101 -7.69 -4.49 -3.18
C PRO A 101 -7.61 -4.44 -4.69
N CYS A 102 -7.31 -5.58 -5.29
CA CYS A 102 -7.24 -5.75 -6.73
C CYS A 102 -8.60 -5.48 -7.44
N ASP A 103 -9.65 -5.06 -6.71
CA ASP A 103 -10.96 -4.62 -7.22
C ASP A 103 -11.14 -3.08 -7.28
N GLY A 104 -10.13 -2.28 -6.86
CA GLY A 104 -10.12 -0.83 -7.00
C GLY A 104 -10.73 -0.02 -5.83
N HIS A 105 -10.83 -0.59 -4.64
CA HIS A 105 -11.39 0.06 -3.44
C HIS A 105 -10.35 0.37 -2.34
N LEU A 106 -9.90 1.61 -2.16
CA LEU A 106 -9.04 1.94 -1.00
C LEU A 106 -9.78 1.66 0.33
N PHE A 107 -9.24 0.76 1.15
CA PHE A 107 -9.67 0.59 2.54
C PHE A 107 -8.63 1.20 3.47
N VAL A 108 -9.09 2.05 4.38
CA VAL A 108 -8.32 2.53 5.53
C VAL A 108 -9.05 2.02 6.76
N ASP A 109 -8.41 1.11 7.48
CA ASP A 109 -8.90 0.62 8.77
C ASP A 109 -7.95 1.07 9.89
N SER A 110 -8.53 1.72 10.89
CA SER A 110 -7.86 2.18 12.11
C SER A 110 -8.34 1.41 13.35
N GLY A 111 -9.23 0.42 13.20
CA GLY A 111 -9.80 -0.39 14.27
C GLY A 111 -9.51 -1.89 14.07
N LEU A 112 -8.86 -2.53 15.05
CA LEU A 112 -8.45 -3.93 14.92
C LEU A 112 -9.57 -4.88 15.37
N ALA A 113 -10.20 -5.59 14.42
CA ALA A 113 -10.70 -6.94 14.70
C ALA A 113 -9.56 -7.95 14.47
N ALA A 114 -9.51 -9.03 15.27
CA ALA A 114 -8.43 -10.02 15.26
C ALA A 114 -8.09 -10.59 13.86
N PHE A 115 -6.80 -10.67 13.54
CA PHE A 115 -6.23 -11.34 12.38
C PHE A 115 -6.25 -12.84 12.64
N VAL A 116 -6.88 -13.57 11.75
CA VAL A 116 -6.82 -15.03 11.70
C VAL A 116 -6.13 -15.39 10.38
N PRO A 117 -4.98 -16.09 10.39
CA PRO A 117 -4.32 -16.51 9.16
C PRO A 117 -5.29 -17.26 8.23
N GLY A 118 -5.39 -16.83 6.97
CA GLY A 118 -6.28 -17.44 5.98
C GLY A 118 -7.76 -17.00 6.02
N GLN A 119 -8.14 -16.09 6.92
CA GLN A 119 -9.52 -15.58 7.06
C GLN A 119 -9.53 -14.05 7.00
N HIS A 120 -9.37 -13.46 5.80
CA HIS A 120 -9.58 -12.02 5.62
C HIS A 120 -11.09 -11.71 5.63
N ARG A 121 -11.60 -11.23 6.76
CA ARG A 121 -12.84 -10.45 6.80
C ARG A 121 -12.49 -8.97 6.92
N PRO A 122 -12.98 -8.09 6.03
CA PRO A 122 -12.84 -6.66 6.25
C PRO A 122 -13.62 -6.33 7.52
N ALA A 123 -12.91 -5.97 8.58
CA ALA A 123 -13.51 -5.30 9.74
C ALA A 123 -14.10 -3.97 9.27
N ALA A 124 -14.88 -3.31 10.14
CA ALA A 124 -15.70 -2.13 9.82
C ALA A 124 -14.85 -0.91 9.40
N ALA A 125 -14.28 -0.98 8.20
CA ALA A 125 -13.43 0.03 7.59
C ALA A 125 -14.30 1.12 6.97
N ALA A 126 -13.87 2.36 7.12
CA ALA A 126 -14.41 3.45 6.33
C ALA A 126 -14.06 3.20 4.85
N ARG A 127 -15.08 2.90 4.03
CA ARG A 127 -14.94 2.69 2.60
C ARG A 127 -14.84 4.05 1.91
N THR A 128 -13.65 4.43 1.46
CA THR A 128 -13.50 5.62 0.60
C THR A 128 -13.19 5.17 -0.83
N ARG A 129 -14.18 5.31 -1.71
CA ARG A 129 -13.98 5.03 -3.14
C ARG A 129 -13.19 6.17 -3.75
N LEU A 130 -11.96 5.90 -4.20
CA LEU A 130 -11.21 6.88 -4.99
C LEU A 130 -11.93 7.11 -6.33
N PRO A 131 -12.01 8.36 -6.82
CA PRO A 131 -12.51 8.61 -8.16
C PRO A 131 -11.62 7.89 -9.18
N ARG A 132 -12.22 7.11 -10.07
CA ARG A 132 -11.49 6.49 -11.19
C ARG A 132 -10.90 7.63 -12.03
N PRO A 133 -9.59 7.64 -12.35
CA PRO A 133 -9.11 8.53 -13.38
C PRO A 133 -9.87 8.21 -14.66
N ALA A 134 -10.36 9.25 -15.34
CA ALA A 134 -11.02 9.09 -16.62
C ALA A 134 -10.01 8.44 -17.58
N VAL A 135 -10.21 7.17 -17.90
CA VAL A 135 -9.53 6.54 -19.02
C VAL A 135 -10.08 7.24 -20.26
N THR A 136 -9.35 8.23 -20.75
CA THR A 136 -9.60 8.76 -22.10
C THR A 136 -9.30 7.63 -23.07
N SER A 137 -10.35 6.92 -23.50
CA SER A 137 -10.25 5.96 -24.59
C SER A 137 -9.58 6.64 -25.80
N PRO A 138 -8.65 5.98 -26.51
CA PRO A 138 -8.01 6.49 -27.73
C PRO A 138 -9.02 6.98 -28.79
N GLN A 139 -10.27 6.50 -28.74
CA GLN A 139 -11.33 6.92 -29.66
C GLN A 139 -11.79 8.38 -29.44
N SER A 140 -11.63 8.94 -28.23
CA SER A 140 -12.07 10.30 -27.90
C SER A 140 -11.15 11.40 -28.46
N VAL A 141 -9.88 11.09 -28.74
CA VAL A 141 -8.91 12.03 -29.32
C VAL A 141 -9.15 12.24 -30.83
N ARG A 142 -9.63 11.21 -31.55
CA ARG A 142 -9.96 11.32 -32.98
C ARG A 142 -11.18 12.20 -33.25
N ALA A 143 -12.20 12.13 -32.41
CA ALA A 143 -13.42 12.95 -32.57
C ALA A 143 -13.14 14.46 -32.37
N ARG A 144 -12.15 14.81 -31.54
CA ARG A 144 -11.81 16.22 -31.25
C ARG A 144 -10.99 16.88 -32.35
N ARG A 145 -10.20 16.11 -33.12
CA ARG A 145 -9.45 16.63 -34.29
C ARG A 145 -10.32 16.85 -35.53
N MET A 146 -11.45 16.16 -35.67
CA MET A 146 -12.33 16.34 -36.85
C MET A 146 -13.27 17.54 -36.74
N ARG A 147 -13.58 18.04 -35.52
CA ARG A 147 -14.48 19.20 -35.33
C ARG A 147 -13.80 20.58 -35.48
N SER A 148 -12.48 20.65 -35.53
CA SER A 148 -11.74 21.92 -35.64
C SER A 148 -11.33 22.30 -37.08
N GLY A 149 -11.77 21.55 -38.09
CA GLY A 149 -11.50 21.85 -39.50
C GLY A 149 -12.76 22.30 -40.23
N ARG A 150 -13.09 23.60 -40.21
CA ARG A 150 -13.90 24.23 -41.25
C ARG A 150 -13.10 25.41 -41.84
N PRO A 151 -13.04 25.54 -43.18
CA PRO A 151 -12.25 26.57 -43.84
C PRO A 151 -12.99 27.91 -43.81
N SER A 152 -12.24 29.00 -43.59
CA SER A 152 -12.68 30.37 -43.84
C SER A 152 -12.76 30.59 -45.35
N GLY A 153 -13.98 30.77 -45.85
CA GLY A 153 -14.24 31.18 -47.24
C GLY A 153 -13.91 32.65 -47.48
N SER A 154 -13.38 32.91 -48.66
CA SER A 154 -13.16 34.20 -49.33
C SER A 154 -14.45 34.81 -49.85
#